data_AF-A0A9D6E0V9-F1
#
_entry.id   AF-A0A9D6E0V9-F1
#
_cell.length_a   1.000
_cell.length_b   1.000
_cell.length_c   1.000
_cell.angle_alpha   90.00
_cell.angle_beta   90.00
_cell.angle_gamma   90.00
#
_symmetry.space_group_name_H-M   'P 1'
#
loop_
_entity.id
_entity.type
_entity.pdbx_description
1 polymer ?
#
loop_
_entity_poly.entity_id
_entity_poly.type
_entity_poly.pdbx_seq_one_letter_code
_entity_poly.pdbx_strand_id
1 'polypeptide(L)'
;MSCTPIEVFLDEYLGKEKKDLENLLRRLSNKQTKLKTSFKCGGIPGILESVAALLEEGPGASEVYRKILSAVEGYPLTTYLEQGFDGPFRNALQEEGIPVRGEFPKYEIFPFVVKIVPKEGVALVNKKKSQGLRLSNLVGIIKKERERFFKSSFRAEEFLTDLAGAYNYLLRVGQEKTEL
;
A
#
# COMPACT_ATOMS: atom_id res chain seq x y z
N MET A 1 4.65 13.71 -21.34
CA MET A 1 5.73 12.98 -20.63
C MET A 1 5.14 11.64 -20.23
N SER A 2 5.75 10.51 -20.62
CA SER A 2 5.24 9.19 -20.24
C SER A 2 5.59 8.91 -18.78
N CYS A 3 4.62 9.01 -17.87
CA CYS A 3 4.81 8.52 -16.50
C CYS A 3 4.89 6.99 -16.53
N THR A 4 6.06 6.45 -16.17
CA THR A 4 6.27 5.01 -16.03
C THR A 4 5.31 4.46 -14.97
N PRO A 5 4.56 3.39 -15.24
CA PRO A 5 3.72 2.75 -14.24
C PRO A 5 4.52 2.24 -13.05
N ILE A 6 3.93 2.30 -11.85
CA ILE A 6 4.56 1.85 -10.61
C ILE A 6 4.96 0.36 -10.66
N GLU A 7 4.20 -0.45 -11.39
CA GLU A 7 4.51 -1.88 -11.62
C GLU A 7 5.85 -2.05 -12.32
N VAL A 8 6.03 -1.36 -13.45
CA VAL A 8 7.25 -1.39 -14.26
C VAL A 8 8.44 -0.84 -13.47
N PHE A 9 8.25 0.25 -12.74
CA PHE A 9 9.30 0.79 -11.88
C PHE A 9 9.76 -0.22 -10.81
N LEU A 10 8.83 -0.87 -10.12
CA LEU A 10 9.16 -1.82 -9.06
C LEU A 10 9.78 -3.12 -9.60
N ASP A 11 9.30 -3.62 -10.73
CA ASP A 11 9.73 -4.93 -11.25
C ASP A 11 10.94 -4.83 -12.17
N GLU A 12 11.01 -3.83 -13.05
CA GLU A 12 12.10 -3.71 -14.03
C GLU A 12 13.23 -2.82 -13.53
N TYR A 13 12.91 -1.65 -12.97
CA TYR A 13 13.91 -0.68 -12.55
C TYR A 13 14.48 -0.95 -11.16
N LEU A 14 13.67 -1.46 -10.24
CA LEU A 14 14.10 -1.82 -8.88
C LEU A 14 14.37 -3.33 -8.71
N GLY A 15 14.11 -4.14 -9.73
CA GLY A 15 14.16 -5.60 -9.63
C GLY A 15 15.57 -6.13 -9.32
N LYS A 16 16.60 -5.50 -9.90
CA LYS A 16 17.99 -5.87 -9.65
C LYS A 16 18.42 -5.50 -8.22
N GLU A 17 18.12 -4.29 -7.80
CA GLU A 17 18.42 -3.76 -6.48
C GLU A 17 17.67 -4.54 -5.39
N LYS A 18 16.42 -4.94 -5.65
CA LYS A 18 15.65 -5.84 -4.79
C LYS A 18 16.36 -7.19 -4.63
N LYS A 19 16.81 -7.80 -5.73
CA LYS A 19 17.53 -9.08 -5.68
C LYS A 19 18.86 -8.95 -4.94
N ASP A 20 19.59 -7.85 -5.14
CA ASP A 20 20.84 -7.57 -4.45
C ASP A 20 20.60 -7.38 -2.94
N LEU A 21 19.51 -6.72 -2.56
CA LEU A 21 19.07 -6.59 -1.17
C LEU A 21 18.71 -7.96 -0.55
N GLU A 22 17.94 -8.79 -1.23
CA GLU A 22 17.57 -10.14 -0.75
C GLU A 22 18.81 -11.01 -0.53
N ASN A 23 19.74 -10.98 -1.48
CA ASN A 23 21.01 -11.70 -1.36
C ASN A 23 21.84 -11.19 -0.18
N LEU A 24 21.89 -9.87 0.02
CA LEU A 24 22.58 -9.26 1.15
C LEU A 24 21.95 -9.64 2.49
N LEU A 25 20.63 -9.57 2.60
CA LEU A 25 19.90 -9.99 3.81
C LEU A 25 20.13 -11.47 4.12
N ARG A 26 20.18 -12.33 3.10
CA ARG A 26 20.50 -13.75 3.27
C ARG A 26 21.93 -13.96 3.80
N ARG A 27 22.92 -13.23 3.27
CA ARG A 27 24.31 -13.29 3.76
C ARG A 27 24.41 -12.83 5.21
N LEU A 28 23.81 -11.69 5.54
CA LEU A 28 23.80 -11.15 6.90
C LEU A 28 23.09 -12.09 7.88
N SER A 29 21.94 -12.66 7.50
CA SER A 29 21.21 -13.63 8.33
C SER A 29 22.03 -14.89 8.62
N ASN A 30 22.77 -15.41 7.63
CA ASN A 30 23.66 -16.55 7.83
C ASN A 30 24.78 -16.23 8.82
N LYS A 31 25.43 -15.07 8.68
CA LYS A 31 26.48 -14.61 9.61
C LYS A 31 25.93 -14.36 11.01
N GLN A 32 24.73 -13.78 11.11
CA GLN A 32 24.03 -13.58 12.38
C GLN A 32 23.69 -14.92 13.06
N THR A 33 23.32 -15.95 12.27
CA THR A 33 23.02 -17.27 12.81
C THR A 33 24.27 -17.95 13.33
N LYS A 34 25.40 -17.86 12.62
CA LYS A 34 26.72 -18.31 13.11
C LYS A 34 27.12 -17.61 14.40
N LEU A 35 26.96 -16.29 14.46
CA LEU A 35 27.21 -15.50 15.68
C LEU A 35 26.36 -16.00 16.86
N LYS A 36 25.06 -16.20 16.66
CA LYS A 36 24.14 -16.73 17.70
C LYS A 36 24.59 -18.11 18.19
N THR A 37 25.04 -18.99 17.30
CA THR A 37 25.55 -20.30 17.67
C THR A 37 26.86 -20.20 18.46
N SER A 38 27.80 -19.35 18.03
CA SER A 38 29.06 -19.12 18.75
C SER A 38 28.85 -18.53 20.15
N PHE A 39 27.85 -17.66 20.33
CA PHE A 39 27.42 -17.19 21.64
C PHE A 39 26.89 -18.31 22.53
N LYS A 40 26.04 -19.20 21.99
CA LYS A 40 25.50 -20.35 22.75
C LYS A 40 26.57 -21.36 23.17
N CYS A 41 27.57 -21.58 22.30
CA CYS A 41 28.66 -22.51 22.56
C CYS A 41 29.82 -21.90 23.35
N GLY A 42 29.78 -20.60 23.69
CA GLY A 42 30.85 -19.92 24.44
C GLY A 42 32.17 -19.75 23.67
N GLY A 43 32.14 -19.86 22.34
CA GLY A 43 33.35 -19.82 21.50
C GLY A 43 33.78 -18.40 21.14
N ILE A 44 34.61 -17.76 21.98
CA ILE A 44 35.12 -16.39 21.78
C ILE A 44 35.78 -16.19 20.40
N PRO A 45 36.62 -17.10 19.86
CA PRO A 45 37.20 -16.93 18.52
C PRO A 45 36.14 -16.88 17.40
N GLY A 46 35.10 -17.71 17.49
CA GLY A 46 34.01 -17.74 16.51
C GLY A 46 33.11 -16.50 16.60
N ILE A 47 33.00 -15.89 17.78
CA ILE A 47 32.33 -14.59 17.95
C ILE A 47 33.16 -13.50 17.26
N LEU A 48 34.47 -13.43 17.52
CA LEU A 48 35.36 -12.44 16.90
C LEU A 48 35.34 -12.54 15.37
N GLU A 49 35.46 -13.75 14.82
CA GLU A 49 35.40 -13.99 13.38
C GLU A 49 34.05 -13.58 12.78
N SER A 50 32.94 -13.97 13.43
CA SER A 50 31.60 -13.64 12.96
C SER A 50 31.30 -12.14 13.01
N VAL A 51 31.81 -11.44 14.04
CA VAL A 51 31.67 -9.99 14.19
C VAL A 51 32.53 -9.25 13.16
N ALA A 52 33.78 -9.66 12.94
CA ALA A 52 34.64 -9.10 11.90
C ALA A 52 34.01 -9.25 10.51
N ALA A 53 33.48 -10.45 10.20
CA ALA A 53 32.82 -10.72 8.93
C ALA A 53 31.51 -9.92 8.72
N LEU A 54 30.81 -9.54 9.80
CA LEU A 54 29.66 -8.63 9.73
C LEU A 54 30.10 -7.18 9.50
N LEU A 55 31.20 -6.77 10.13
CA LEU A 55 31.74 -5.42 10.01
C LEU A 55 32.26 -5.15 8.59
N GLU A 56 32.91 -6.13 7.95
CA GLU A 56 33.34 -6.05 6.55
C GLU A 56 32.18 -5.96 5.54
N GLU A 57 31.01 -6.54 5.85
CA GLU A 57 29.84 -6.43 4.97
C GLU A 57 29.03 -5.14 5.17
N GLY A 58 29.28 -4.40 6.24
CA GLY A 58 28.60 -3.13 6.55
C GLY A 58 28.67 -2.10 5.41
N PRO A 59 29.85 -1.80 4.83
CA PRO A 59 29.97 -0.86 3.72
C PRO A 59 29.16 -1.29 2.49
N GLY A 60 29.20 -2.58 2.14
CA GLY A 60 28.43 -3.13 1.02
C GLY A 60 26.92 -3.05 1.25
N ALA A 61 26.46 -3.24 2.50
CA ALA A 61 25.05 -3.03 2.87
C ALA A 61 24.63 -1.57 2.72
N SER A 62 25.46 -0.63 3.19
CA SER A 62 25.20 0.80 3.06
C SER A 62 25.07 1.23 1.60
N GLU A 63 25.89 0.69 0.70
CA GLU A 63 25.82 1.00 -0.73
C GLU A 63 24.51 0.51 -1.37
N VAL A 64 24.09 -0.72 -1.07
CA VAL A 64 22.81 -1.27 -1.58
C VAL A 64 21.62 -0.46 -1.06
N TYR A 65 21.61 -0.11 0.24
CA TYR A 65 20.55 0.72 0.80
C TYR A 65 20.49 2.11 0.15
N ARG A 66 21.65 2.72 -0.11
CA ARG A 66 21.71 4.04 -0.76
C ARG A 66 21.20 3.99 -2.21
N LYS A 67 21.54 2.94 -2.96
CA LYS A 67 21.04 2.75 -4.33
C LYS A 67 19.52 2.64 -4.36
N ILE A 68 18.94 1.84 -3.47
CA ILE A 68 17.49 1.69 -3.35
C ILE A 68 16.83 3.00 -2.94
N LEU A 69 17.38 3.67 -1.92
CA LEU A 69 16.84 4.95 -1.44
C LEU A 69 16.83 5.99 -2.57
N SER A 70 17.95 6.16 -3.26
CA SER A 70 18.06 7.10 -4.37
C SER A 70 17.13 6.76 -5.53
N ALA A 71 16.93 5.47 -5.84
CA ALA A 71 16.01 5.05 -6.89
C ALA A 71 14.55 5.35 -6.52
N VAL A 72 14.15 5.07 -5.27
CA VAL A 72 12.80 5.33 -4.76
C VAL A 72 12.51 6.82 -4.64
N GLU A 73 13.46 7.62 -4.15
CA GLU A 73 13.34 9.09 -4.06
C GLU A 73 13.25 9.73 -5.46
N GLY A 74 13.92 9.14 -6.46
CA GLY A 74 13.88 9.59 -7.84
C GLY A 74 12.57 9.30 -8.57
N TYR A 75 11.70 8.45 -8.02
CA TYR A 75 10.44 8.09 -8.68
C TYR A 75 9.36 9.17 -8.47
N PRO A 76 8.82 9.79 -9.54
CA PRO A 76 7.84 10.86 -9.43
C PRO A 76 6.43 10.30 -9.14
N LEU A 77 6.24 9.76 -7.92
CA LEU A 77 5.00 9.10 -7.50
C LEU A 77 3.77 9.99 -7.64
N THR A 78 3.84 11.24 -7.19
CA THR A 78 2.72 12.19 -7.24
C THR A 78 2.31 12.47 -8.69
N THR A 79 3.28 12.71 -9.57
CA THR A 79 3.03 12.93 -11.00
C THR A 79 2.40 11.71 -11.66
N TYR A 80 2.90 10.51 -11.34
CA TYR A 80 2.30 9.27 -11.82
C TYR A 80 0.84 9.12 -11.36
N LEU A 81 0.55 9.39 -10.09
CA LEU A 81 -0.81 9.30 -9.55
C LEU A 81 -1.76 10.30 -10.20
N GLU A 82 -1.31 11.51 -10.48
CA GLU A 82 -2.15 12.57 -11.06
C GLU A 82 -2.39 12.40 -12.57
N GLN A 83 -1.41 11.87 -13.31
CA GLN A 83 -1.44 11.88 -14.78
C GLN A 83 -1.54 10.49 -15.41
N GLY A 84 -1.03 9.45 -14.76
CA GLY A 84 -0.84 8.12 -15.34
C GLY A 84 -1.61 6.98 -14.67
N PHE A 85 -2.30 7.24 -13.56
CA PHE A 85 -2.93 6.20 -12.74
C PHE A 85 -4.36 5.84 -13.17
N ASP A 86 -5.19 6.82 -13.55
CA ASP A 86 -6.64 6.63 -13.74
C ASP A 86 -6.98 5.53 -14.77
N GLY A 87 -6.39 5.60 -15.96
CA GLY A 87 -6.64 4.65 -17.04
C GLY A 87 -6.29 3.20 -16.66
N PRO A 88 -5.03 2.90 -16.30
CA PRO A 88 -4.63 1.57 -15.85
C PRO A 88 -5.44 1.05 -14.66
N PHE A 89 -5.80 1.91 -13.71
CA PHE A 89 -6.61 1.53 -12.56
C PHE A 89 -8.04 1.11 -12.95
N ARG A 90 -8.69 1.86 -13.85
CA ARG A 90 -10.02 1.49 -14.37
C ARG A 90 -10.00 0.18 -15.13
N ASN A 91 -8.98 -0.01 -15.98
CA ASN A 91 -8.82 -1.25 -16.74
C ASN A 91 -8.67 -2.45 -15.80
N ALA A 92 -7.81 -2.33 -14.78
CA ALA A 92 -7.62 -3.40 -13.79
C ALA A 92 -8.89 -3.71 -12.97
N LEU A 93 -9.73 -2.71 -12.67
CA LEU A 93 -11.02 -2.93 -12.03
C LEU A 93 -12.05 -3.57 -12.95
N GLN A 94 -12.04 -3.21 -14.24
CA GLN A 94 -12.91 -3.79 -15.26
C GLN A 94 -12.58 -5.26 -15.51
N GLU A 95 -11.29 -5.62 -15.55
CA GLU A 95 -10.82 -7.02 -15.67
C GLU A 95 -11.35 -7.90 -14.53
N GLU A 96 -11.49 -7.34 -13.32
CA GLU A 96 -12.04 -8.02 -12.15
C GLU A 96 -13.58 -7.91 -12.03
N GLY A 97 -14.25 -7.34 -13.04
CA GLY A 97 -15.71 -7.18 -13.06
C GLY A 97 -16.24 -6.25 -11.94
N ILE A 98 -15.43 -5.28 -11.51
CA ILE A 98 -15.81 -4.31 -10.48
C ILE A 98 -16.32 -3.04 -11.17
N PRO A 99 -17.62 -2.71 -11.06
CA PRO A 99 -18.14 -1.48 -11.63
C PRO A 99 -17.62 -0.26 -10.88
N VAL A 100 -17.13 0.72 -11.62
CA VAL A 100 -16.55 1.96 -11.08
C VAL A 100 -17.31 3.15 -11.65
N ARG A 101 -17.68 4.08 -10.77
CA ARG A 101 -18.21 5.40 -11.14
C ARG A 101 -17.32 6.50 -10.55
N GLY A 102 -17.55 7.73 -10.98
CA GLY A 102 -16.75 8.89 -10.56
C GLY A 102 -15.42 9.02 -11.31
N GLU A 103 -14.62 9.99 -10.89
CA GLU A 103 -13.38 10.41 -11.53
C GLU A 103 -12.27 10.62 -10.50
N PHE A 104 -11.02 10.55 -10.95
CA PHE A 104 -9.87 10.84 -10.09
C PHE A 104 -10.04 12.20 -9.38
N PRO A 105 -9.77 12.30 -8.07
CA PRO A 105 -9.17 11.28 -7.20
C PRO A 105 -10.17 10.41 -6.43
N LYS A 106 -11.48 10.50 -6.70
CA LYS A 106 -12.54 9.86 -5.91
C LYS A 106 -13.40 8.93 -6.78
N TYR A 107 -13.22 7.63 -6.56
CA TYR A 107 -13.92 6.56 -7.25
C TYR A 107 -15.04 5.98 -6.39
N GLU A 108 -16.21 5.83 -6.97
CA GLU A 108 -17.36 5.19 -6.34
C GLU A 108 -17.41 3.73 -6.76
N ILE A 109 -17.20 2.84 -5.78
CA ILE A 109 -17.18 1.38 -5.97
C ILE A 109 -18.17 0.79 -4.98
N PHE A 110 -19.38 0.48 -5.45
CA PHE A 110 -20.46 0.04 -4.57
C PHE A 110 -20.03 -1.14 -3.67
N PRO A 111 -20.20 -1.05 -2.34
CA PRO A 111 -20.97 -0.03 -1.58
C PRO A 111 -20.12 1.10 -0.95
N PHE A 112 -18.86 1.27 -1.30
CA PHE A 112 -17.96 2.25 -0.67
C PHE A 112 -17.26 3.17 -1.69
N VAL A 113 -16.41 4.06 -1.17
CA VAL A 113 -15.64 5.00 -1.98
C VAL A 113 -14.15 4.69 -1.82
N VAL A 114 -13.43 4.77 -2.92
CA VAL A 114 -11.96 4.74 -2.97
C VAL A 114 -11.47 6.14 -3.32
N LYS A 115 -10.63 6.74 -2.47
CA LYS A 115 -10.02 8.04 -2.71
C LYS A 115 -8.50 7.91 -2.78
N ILE A 116 -7.89 8.37 -3.86
CA ILE A 116 -6.43 8.45 -3.98
C ILE A 116 -5.95 9.77 -3.40
N VAL A 117 -4.86 9.74 -2.64
CA VAL A 117 -4.24 10.94 -2.03
C VAL A 117 -2.81 11.05 -2.55
N PRO A 118 -2.58 11.74 -3.69
CA PRO A 118 -1.27 11.76 -4.36
C PRO A 118 -0.13 12.33 -3.53
N LYS A 119 -0.42 13.33 -2.68
CA LYS A 119 0.55 13.97 -1.79
C LYS A 119 1.06 13.05 -0.68
N GLU A 120 0.19 12.16 -0.20
CA GLU A 120 0.54 11.19 0.85
C GLU A 120 1.03 9.86 0.26
N GLY A 121 0.82 9.62 -1.05
CA GLY A 121 1.14 8.33 -1.67
C GLY A 121 0.29 7.18 -1.13
N VAL A 122 -0.97 7.46 -0.75
CA VAL A 122 -1.88 6.45 -0.18
C VAL A 122 -3.23 6.42 -0.88
N ALA A 123 -3.89 5.26 -0.82
CA ALA A 123 -5.28 5.09 -1.20
C ALA A 123 -6.15 4.91 0.05
N LEU A 124 -7.25 5.65 0.14
CA LEU A 124 -8.29 5.47 1.15
C LEU A 124 -9.36 4.56 0.59
N VAL A 125 -9.41 3.31 1.06
CA VAL A 125 -10.45 2.34 0.70
C VAL A 125 -11.44 2.27 1.86
N ASN A 126 -12.68 2.71 1.66
CA ASN A 126 -13.69 2.72 2.72
C ASN A 126 -13.19 3.42 4.02
N LYS A 127 -12.62 4.62 3.86
CA LYS A 127 -12.01 5.43 4.94
C LYS A 127 -10.75 4.83 5.61
N LYS A 128 -10.30 3.62 5.21
CA LYS A 128 -9.06 3.01 5.70
C LYS A 128 -7.88 3.36 4.80
N LYS A 129 -6.74 3.72 5.40
CA LYS A 129 -5.49 3.98 4.68
C LYS A 129 -4.88 2.67 4.17
N SER A 130 -4.60 2.61 2.88
CA SER A 130 -3.82 1.57 2.21
C SER A 130 -2.58 2.20 1.57
N GLN A 131 -1.41 1.69 1.93
CA GLN A 131 -0.11 2.15 1.41
C GLN A 131 0.31 1.42 0.11
N GLY A 132 -0.34 0.29 -0.19
CA GLY A 132 -0.02 -0.49 -1.38
C GLY A 132 -0.72 0.06 -2.62
N LEU A 133 -0.05 0.97 -3.35
CA LEU A 133 -0.54 1.59 -4.59
C LEU A 133 -0.33 0.74 -5.85
N ARG A 134 0.34 -0.42 -5.71
CA ARG A 134 0.43 -1.43 -6.76
C ARG A 134 -0.99 -1.80 -7.22
N LEU A 135 -1.28 -1.76 -8.53
CA LEU A 135 -2.65 -1.87 -9.05
C LEU A 135 -3.25 -3.23 -8.69
N SER A 136 -2.50 -4.31 -8.90
CA SER A 136 -2.90 -5.66 -8.53
C SER A 136 -3.26 -5.79 -7.05
N ASN A 137 -2.44 -5.19 -6.17
CA ASN A 137 -2.71 -5.19 -4.73
C ASN A 137 -3.92 -4.34 -4.36
N LEU A 138 -4.03 -3.14 -4.91
CA LEU A 138 -5.13 -2.21 -4.61
C LEU A 138 -6.48 -2.79 -5.05
N VAL A 139 -6.54 -3.34 -6.27
CA VAL A 139 -7.74 -4.04 -6.78
C VAL A 139 -8.08 -5.24 -5.91
N GLY A 140 -7.08 -6.03 -5.49
CA GLY A 140 -7.27 -7.14 -4.55
C GLY A 140 -7.85 -6.70 -3.20
N ILE A 141 -7.40 -5.56 -2.65
CA ILE A 141 -7.96 -4.99 -1.42
C ILE A 141 -9.42 -4.58 -1.62
N ILE A 142 -9.73 -3.90 -2.73
CA ILE A 142 -11.09 -3.48 -3.09
C ILE A 142 -12.02 -4.70 -3.21
N LYS A 143 -11.57 -5.75 -3.90
CA LYS A 143 -12.31 -7.01 -4.05
C LYS A 143 -12.61 -7.65 -2.70
N LYS A 144 -11.60 -7.78 -1.83
CA LYS A 144 -11.75 -8.36 -0.48
C LYS A 144 -12.71 -7.55 0.39
N GLU A 145 -12.61 -6.22 0.38
CA GLU A 145 -13.54 -5.37 1.14
C GLU A 145 -14.96 -5.46 0.56
N ARG A 146 -15.12 -5.51 -0.77
CA ARG A 146 -16.41 -5.72 -1.43
C ARG A 146 -17.03 -7.07 -1.02
N GLU A 147 -16.28 -8.17 -1.10
CA GLU A 147 -16.73 -9.48 -0.65
C GLU A 147 -17.11 -9.49 0.83
N ARG A 148 -16.33 -8.81 1.68
CA ARG A 148 -16.65 -8.66 3.10
C ARG A 148 -18.00 -7.98 3.31
N PHE A 149 -18.30 -6.92 2.55
CA PHE A 149 -19.60 -6.25 2.59
C PHE A 149 -20.75 -7.13 2.08
N PHE A 150 -20.55 -7.92 1.03
CA PHE A 150 -21.59 -8.84 0.54
C PHE A 150 -21.81 -10.05 1.44
N LYS A 151 -20.78 -10.49 2.18
CA LYS A 151 -20.87 -11.60 3.14
C LYS A 151 -21.38 -11.15 4.51
N SER A 152 -21.26 -9.87 4.87
CA SER A 152 -21.82 -9.38 6.13
C SER A 152 -23.34 -9.46 6.08
N SER A 153 -23.92 -10.08 7.12
CA SER A 153 -25.38 -10.10 7.30
C SER A 153 -25.91 -8.68 7.43
N PHE A 154 -27.04 -8.42 6.79
CA PHE A 154 -27.72 -7.13 6.88
C PHE A 154 -28.18 -6.89 8.32
N ARG A 155 -27.71 -5.79 8.91
CA ARG A 155 -28.07 -5.36 10.27
C ARG A 155 -29.27 -4.43 10.20
N ALA A 156 -30.47 -5.01 10.26
CA ALA A 156 -31.72 -4.26 10.12
C ALA A 156 -31.88 -3.14 11.17
N GLU A 157 -31.44 -3.38 12.41
CA GLU A 157 -31.51 -2.39 13.50
C GLU A 157 -30.63 -1.15 13.24
N GLU A 158 -29.39 -1.36 12.80
CA GLU A 158 -28.49 -0.26 12.43
C GLU A 158 -29.06 0.52 11.25
N PHE A 159 -29.60 -0.19 10.24
CA PHE A 159 -30.24 0.45 9.09
C PHE A 159 -31.45 1.33 9.47
N LEU A 160 -32.34 0.82 10.34
CA LEU A 160 -33.50 1.59 10.80
C LEU A 160 -33.07 2.82 11.62
N THR A 161 -32.02 2.68 12.42
CA THR A 161 -31.46 3.79 13.21
C THR A 161 -30.88 4.88 12.30
N ASP A 162 -30.10 4.48 11.30
CA ASP A 162 -29.52 5.41 10.31
C ASP A 162 -30.61 6.08 9.47
N LEU A 163 -31.64 5.32 9.05
CA LEU A 163 -32.78 5.84 8.29
C LEU A 163 -33.58 6.86 9.11
N ALA A 164 -33.88 6.54 10.37
CA ALA A 164 -34.56 7.45 11.28
C ALA A 164 -33.73 8.73 11.52
N GLY A 165 -32.40 8.58 11.66
CA GLY A 165 -31.48 9.71 11.77
C GLY A 165 -31.52 10.64 10.55
N ALA A 166 -31.44 10.08 9.35
CA ALA A 166 -31.51 10.84 8.10
C ALA A 166 -32.88 11.53 7.92
N TYR A 167 -33.97 10.86 8.28
CA TYR A 167 -35.33 11.42 8.23
C TYR A 167 -35.50 12.59 9.22
N ASN A 168 -35.03 12.43 10.45
CA ASN A 168 -35.05 13.50 11.46
C ASN A 168 -34.22 14.72 11.04
N TYR A 169 -33.08 14.49 10.37
CA TYR A 169 -32.28 15.58 9.81
C TYR A 169 -33.05 16.34 8.71
N LEU A 170 -33.70 15.63 7.78
CA LEU A 170 -34.51 16.24 6.73
C LEU A 170 -35.68 17.05 7.29
N LEU A 171 -36.36 16.55 8.31
CA LEU A 171 -37.44 17.29 8.98
C LEU A 171 -36.95 18.61 9.58
N ARG A 172 -35.78 18.61 10.24
CA ARG A 172 -35.20 19.84 10.81
C ARG A 172 -34.84 20.86 9.73
N VAL A 173 -34.17 20.43 8.67
CA VAL A 173 -33.81 21.31 7.54
C VAL A 173 -35.05 21.83 6.80
N GLY A 174 -36.13 21.05 6.76
CA GLY A 174 -37.41 21.48 6.22
C GLY A 174 -38.11 22.55 7.08
N GLN A 175 -38.02 22.44 8.40
CA GLN A 175 -38.61 23.41 9.34
C GLN A 175 -37.88 24.77 9.29
N GLU A 176 -36.55 24.76 9.23
CA GLU A 176 -35.73 25.99 9.11
C GLU A 176 -36.01 26.78 7.81
N LYS A 177 -36.49 26.14 6.75
CA LYS A 177 -36.89 26.81 5.50
C LYS A 177 -38.27 27.46 5.53
N THR A 178 -39.08 27.18 6.55
CA THR A 178 -40.47 27.68 6.65
C THR A 178 -40.57 28.92 7.56
N GLU A 179 -39.48 29.30 8.24
CA GLU A 179 -39.40 30.44 9.16
C GLU A 179 -38.67 31.67 8.56
N LEU A 180 -38.48 31.70 7.24
CA LEU A 180 -38.01 32.86 6.43
C LEU A 180 -39.11 33.33 5.49
#